data_AF-A0A0Q4UFC0-F1
#
_entry.id   AF-A0A0Q4UFC0-F1
#
_cell.length_a   1.000
_cell.length_b   1.000
_cell.length_c   1.000
_cell.angle_alpha   90.00
_cell.angle_beta   90.00
_cell.angle_gamma   90.00
#
_symmetry.space_group_name_H-M   'P 1'
#
loop_
_entity.id
_entity.type
_entity.pdbx_description
1 polymer ?
#
loop_
_entity_poly.entity_id
_entity_poly.type
_entity_poly.pdbx_seq_one_letter_code
_entity_poly.pdbx_strand_id
1 'polypeptide(L)'
;MPRQFLSTVALVALAAGLGACSSSRLDGPSRGSRAGLGAQAALEPAAPAMPAGPVTSSPLAPPPGASAAPVDAPPPVGTDVAVAPAPVVAEPVYVPPPAPPVVSSGRSSVVGSWNARDATGSTCKVSLSSAPALDLYKANASGCANKDLAKVTAWDYRDGEVYLYQPGGTVTARLRQGGGALDGALSKSGASLALAR
;
A
#
# COMPACT_ATOMS: atom_id res chain seq x y z
N MET A 1 -50.53 -32.30 -43.01
CA MET A 1 -49.23 -31.94 -42.39
C MET A 1 -49.45 -30.79 -41.40
N PRO A 2 -49.37 -30.98 -40.07
CA PRO A 2 -49.58 -29.88 -39.11
C PRO A 2 -48.45 -29.64 -38.08
N ARG A 3 -47.38 -30.44 -38.08
CA ARG A 3 -46.36 -30.40 -37.00
C ARG A 3 -45.39 -29.20 -37.04
N GLN A 4 -45.21 -28.55 -38.19
CA GLN A 4 -44.28 -27.42 -38.30
C GLN A 4 -44.82 -26.10 -37.71
N PHE A 5 -46.15 -25.88 -37.73
CA PHE A 5 -46.76 -24.64 -37.24
C PHE A 5 -46.81 -24.53 -35.71
N LEU A 6 -46.75 -25.65 -34.98
CA LEU A 6 -46.67 -25.64 -33.52
C LEU A 6 -45.28 -25.21 -33.01
N SER A 7 -44.22 -25.52 -33.77
CA SER A 7 -42.84 -25.23 -33.36
C SER A 7 -42.46 -23.76 -33.48
N THR A 8 -43.10 -23.01 -34.37
CA THR A 8 -42.83 -21.57 -34.57
C THR A 8 -43.50 -20.69 -33.53
N VAL A 9 -44.71 -21.05 -33.07
CA VAL A 9 -45.41 -20.29 -32.01
C VAL A 9 -44.65 -20.36 -30.67
N ALA A 10 -44.07 -21.50 -30.33
CA ALA A 10 -43.28 -21.68 -29.11
C ALA A 10 -42.00 -20.80 -29.07
N LEU A 11 -41.38 -20.53 -30.22
CA LEU A 11 -40.16 -19.71 -30.29
C LEU A 11 -40.44 -18.21 -30.12
N VAL A 12 -41.60 -17.72 -30.56
CA VAL A 12 -41.97 -16.30 -30.40
C VAL A 12 -42.25 -15.94 -28.94
N ALA A 13 -42.83 -16.87 -28.17
CA ALA A 13 -43.11 -16.64 -26.74
C ALA A 13 -41.84 -16.46 -25.88
N LEU A 14 -40.74 -17.13 -26.21
CA LEU A 14 -39.46 -17.03 -25.49
C LEU A 14 -38.70 -15.71 -25.78
N ALA A 15 -38.96 -15.05 -26.91
CA ALA A 15 -38.31 -13.78 -27.25
C ALA A 15 -38.88 -12.57 -26.48
N ALA A 16 -40.07 -12.68 -25.90
CA ALA A 16 -40.76 -11.58 -25.22
C ALA A 16 -40.33 -11.35 -23.75
N GLY A 17 -39.49 -12.23 -23.18
CA GLY A 17 -39.23 -12.27 -21.72
C GLY A 17 -38.10 -11.39 -21.17
N LEU A 18 -37.25 -10.78 -22.01
CA LEU A 18 -35.98 -10.17 -21.57
C LEU A 18 -36.02 -8.64 -21.36
N GLY A 19 -37.20 -8.02 -21.34
CA GLY A 19 -37.36 -6.56 -21.30
C GLY A 19 -37.64 -5.90 -19.93
N ALA A 20 -37.80 -6.68 -18.85
CA ALA A 20 -38.45 -6.21 -17.62
C ALA A 20 -37.51 -6.03 -16.41
N CYS A 21 -36.44 -5.22 -16.55
CA CYS A 21 -35.64 -4.71 -15.41
C CYS A 21 -35.02 -3.32 -15.64
N SER A 22 -35.69 -2.44 -16.40
CA SER A 22 -35.34 -1.02 -16.40
C SER A 22 -35.88 -0.35 -15.13
N SER A 23 -35.01 -0.16 -14.12
CA SER A 23 -35.33 0.66 -12.95
C SER A 23 -35.30 2.14 -13.31
N SER A 24 -36.37 2.63 -13.94
CA SER A 24 -36.61 4.05 -14.21
C SER A 24 -36.87 4.82 -12.90
N ARG A 25 -35.79 5.07 -12.14
CA ARG A 25 -35.83 5.89 -10.92
C ARG A 25 -35.96 7.37 -11.29
N LEU A 26 -37.20 7.85 -11.29
CA LEU A 26 -37.59 9.27 -11.20
C LEU A 26 -36.98 10.20 -12.26
N ASP A 27 -37.56 10.15 -13.47
CA ASP A 27 -37.49 11.27 -14.41
C ASP A 27 -38.37 12.43 -13.87
N GLY A 28 -37.74 13.37 -13.17
CA GLY A 28 -38.39 14.57 -12.65
C GLY A 28 -38.14 15.77 -13.58
N PRO A 29 -39.16 16.57 -13.95
CA PRO A 29 -38.98 17.66 -14.90
C PRO A 29 -38.28 18.89 -14.26
N SER A 30 -36.97 18.82 -14.09
CA SER A 30 -36.11 19.95 -13.72
C SER A 30 -35.77 20.80 -14.95
N ARG A 31 -36.44 21.95 -15.01
CA ARG A 31 -36.32 23.00 -16.02
C ARG A 31 -34.89 23.49 -16.24
N GLY A 32 -34.63 24.02 -17.44
CA GLY A 32 -33.85 25.25 -17.58
C GLY A 32 -32.38 25.09 -17.95
N SER A 33 -32.11 25.17 -19.25
CA SER A 33 -30.78 25.49 -19.77
C SER A 33 -30.36 26.92 -19.41
N ARG A 34 -29.08 27.10 -19.08
CA ARG A 34 -28.28 28.36 -19.11
C ARG A 34 -28.66 29.48 -18.12
N ALA A 35 -27.77 29.74 -17.16
CA ALA A 35 -27.11 31.04 -16.89
C ALA A 35 -26.50 31.04 -15.47
N GLY A 36 -25.36 31.73 -15.28
CA GLY A 36 -24.62 31.79 -14.01
C GLY A 36 -23.20 31.24 -14.19
N LEU A 37 -22.24 32.07 -14.62
CA LEU A 37 -21.45 32.97 -13.76
C LEU A 37 -20.59 32.19 -12.75
N GLY A 38 -19.28 32.39 -12.85
CA GLY A 38 -18.31 31.69 -12.01
C GLY A 38 -18.47 32.08 -10.55
N ALA A 39 -18.80 31.09 -9.72
CA ALA A 39 -18.48 31.10 -8.30
C ALA A 39 -17.32 30.13 -8.09
N GLN A 40 -16.10 30.67 -8.05
CA GLN A 40 -14.99 29.96 -7.43
C GLN A 40 -15.43 29.66 -6.00
N ALA A 41 -15.60 28.38 -5.65
CA ALA A 41 -15.79 28.01 -4.26
C ALA A 41 -14.54 28.43 -3.50
N ALA A 42 -14.64 29.53 -2.74
CA ALA A 42 -13.55 30.00 -1.91
C ALA A 42 -13.18 28.86 -0.95
N LEU A 43 -11.97 28.34 -1.12
CA LEU A 43 -11.42 27.33 -0.22
C LEU A 43 -11.42 27.92 1.19
N GLU A 44 -12.19 27.28 2.07
CA GLU A 44 -12.21 27.60 3.49
C GLU A 44 -10.76 27.62 4.02
N PRO A 45 -10.34 28.65 4.79
CA PRO A 45 -8.95 28.79 5.19
C PRO A 45 -8.42 27.52 5.84
N ALA A 46 -7.33 26.98 5.30
CA ALA A 46 -6.68 25.79 5.83
C ALA A 46 -6.38 25.99 7.32
N ALA A 47 -6.99 25.15 8.17
CA ALA A 47 -6.66 25.12 9.59
C ALA A 47 -5.15 24.89 9.75
N PRO A 48 -4.44 25.69 10.57
CA PRO A 48 -3.00 25.58 10.70
C PRO A 48 -2.62 24.21 11.25
N ALA A 49 -1.66 23.55 10.59
CA ALA A 49 -1.12 22.29 11.05
C ALA A 49 -0.42 22.48 12.40
N MET A 50 -1.00 21.91 13.46
CA MET A 50 -0.38 21.86 14.79
C MET A 50 0.92 21.03 14.69
N PRO A 51 2.09 21.57 15.08
CA PRO A 51 3.32 20.79 15.11
C PRO A 51 3.27 19.76 16.24
N ALA A 52 3.49 18.49 15.91
CA ALA A 52 3.70 17.46 16.91
C ALA A 52 5.02 17.73 17.67
N GLY A 53 4.96 17.80 18.99
CA GLY A 53 6.13 18.03 19.84
C GLY A 53 7.16 16.89 19.74
N PRO A 54 8.44 17.16 20.04
CA PRO A 54 9.50 16.15 19.96
C PRO A 54 9.27 15.02 20.97
N VAL A 55 9.28 13.78 20.47
CA VAL A 55 9.23 12.58 21.32
C VAL A 55 10.61 12.38 21.95
N THR A 56 10.71 12.60 23.27
CA THR A 56 11.95 12.32 24.02
C THR A 56 11.95 10.88 24.53
N SER A 57 12.84 10.05 23.98
CA SER A 57 13.10 8.69 24.47
C SER A 57 14.36 8.70 25.33
N SER A 58 14.18 8.79 26.65
CA SER A 58 15.30 8.66 27.59
C SER A 58 15.65 7.19 27.82
N PRO A 59 16.91 6.75 27.66
CA PRO A 59 17.31 5.37 27.94
C PRO A 59 17.14 5.03 29.43
N LEU A 60 16.58 3.86 29.73
CA LEU A 60 16.57 3.33 31.10
C LEU A 60 17.99 2.92 31.50
N ALA A 61 18.34 3.16 32.77
CA ALA A 61 19.63 2.78 33.32
C ALA A 61 19.83 1.25 33.28
N PRO A 62 21.04 0.75 32.98
CA PRO A 62 21.34 -0.68 32.99
C PRO A 62 21.19 -1.26 34.41
N PRO A 63 20.74 -2.52 34.55
CA PRO A 63 20.50 -3.13 35.85
C PRO A 63 21.80 -3.31 36.66
N PRO A 64 21.82 -3.04 37.98
CA PRO A 64 22.99 -3.28 38.82
C PRO A 64 23.28 -4.77 38.95
N GLY A 65 24.53 -5.20 38.72
CA GLY A 65 24.97 -6.56 39.08
C GLY A 65 25.91 -7.30 38.11
N ALA A 66 26.30 -6.71 36.97
CA ALA A 66 27.25 -7.34 36.04
C ALA A 66 28.72 -7.25 36.54
N SER A 67 28.99 -7.84 37.71
CA SER A 67 30.33 -7.97 38.28
C SER A 67 31.09 -9.12 37.61
N ALA A 68 32.18 -8.81 36.90
CA ALA A 68 33.27 -9.75 36.66
C ALA A 68 34.36 -9.50 37.71
N ALA A 69 34.68 -10.52 38.51
CA ALA A 69 35.58 -10.45 39.66
C ALA A 69 36.83 -11.36 39.44
N PRO A 70 37.80 -11.51 40.37
CA PRO A 70 39.15 -10.99 40.13
C PRO A 70 40.32 -11.99 40.35
N VAL A 71 41.50 -11.68 39.79
CA VAL A 71 42.87 -12.16 40.15
C VAL A 71 43.86 -11.29 39.33
N ASP A 72 45.09 -10.95 39.73
CA ASP A 72 45.97 -11.40 40.82
C ASP A 72 46.90 -10.26 41.34
N ALA A 73 47.44 -10.39 42.55
CA ALA A 73 48.50 -9.56 43.16
C ALA A 73 49.13 -10.37 44.31
N PRO A 74 50.44 -10.28 44.68
CA PRO A 74 51.03 -9.08 45.34
C PRO A 74 52.59 -8.89 45.10
N PRO A 75 53.49 -8.49 46.06
CA PRO A 75 54.01 -7.11 46.26
C PRO A 75 55.59 -7.00 46.24
N PRO A 76 56.29 -6.05 46.93
CA PRO A 76 56.64 -4.70 46.41
C PRO A 76 58.14 -4.26 46.60
N VAL A 77 58.76 -3.52 45.67
CA VAL A 77 59.98 -2.71 45.94
C VAL A 77 60.13 -1.55 44.93
N GLY A 78 60.63 -0.39 45.37
CA GLY A 78 61.51 0.47 44.54
C GLY A 78 60.99 1.87 44.17
N THR A 79 61.52 2.89 44.85
CA THR A 79 61.37 4.31 44.50
C THR A 79 62.35 4.75 43.41
N ASP A 80 61.88 5.64 42.51
CA ASP A 80 62.63 6.56 41.64
C ASP A 80 63.63 6.03 40.58
N VAL A 81 63.38 6.35 39.30
CA VAL A 81 64.18 7.28 38.45
C VAL A 81 63.70 7.27 36.98
N ALA A 82 63.75 8.45 36.36
CA ALA A 82 63.33 8.88 35.01
C ALA A 82 63.49 7.94 33.79
N VAL A 83 62.48 7.96 32.89
CA VAL A 83 62.57 7.60 31.45
C VAL A 83 61.69 8.56 30.60
N ALA A 84 62.08 8.74 29.33
CA ALA A 84 61.54 9.63 28.29
C ALA A 84 60.01 9.54 27.98
N PRO A 85 59.41 10.56 27.31
CA PRO A 85 58.00 10.55 26.94
C PRO A 85 57.64 9.41 25.96
N ALA A 86 56.65 8.61 26.35
CA ALA A 86 56.10 7.54 25.51
C ALA A 86 55.18 8.09 24.40
N PRO A 87 55.10 7.42 23.23
CA PRO A 87 54.18 7.82 22.17
C PRO A 87 52.72 7.58 22.61
N VAL A 88 51.86 8.57 22.36
CA VAL A 88 50.42 8.48 22.67
C VAL A 88 49.77 7.46 21.73
N VAL A 89 49.43 6.29 22.26
CA VAL A 89 48.66 5.28 21.52
C VAL A 89 47.22 5.79 21.44
N ALA A 90 46.76 6.10 20.23
CA ALA A 90 45.39 6.56 20.00
C ALA A 90 44.38 5.42 20.26
N GLU A 91 43.39 5.68 21.11
CA GLU A 91 42.24 4.77 21.26
C GLU A 91 41.51 4.60 19.92
N PRO A 92 41.16 3.36 19.52
CA PRO A 92 40.40 3.12 18.30
C PRO A 92 38.96 3.63 18.48
N VAL A 93 38.63 4.73 17.78
CA VAL A 93 37.27 5.29 17.74
C VAL A 93 36.31 4.24 17.17
N TYR A 94 35.46 3.67 18.03
CA TYR A 94 34.39 2.76 17.60
C TYR A 94 33.31 3.55 16.86
N VAL A 95 33.33 3.46 15.52
CA VAL A 95 32.25 3.97 14.68
C VAL A 95 31.13 2.93 14.65
N PRO A 96 29.93 3.20 15.21
CA PRO A 96 28.82 2.26 15.12
C PRO A 96 28.42 2.07 13.65
N PRO A 97 28.06 0.84 13.23
CA PRO A 97 27.64 0.59 11.85
C PRO A 97 26.40 1.44 11.50
N PRO A 98 26.27 1.90 10.24
CA PRO A 98 25.12 2.68 9.82
C PRO A 98 23.83 1.91 10.05
N ALA A 99 22.84 2.56 10.66
CA ALA A 99 21.54 1.95 10.91
C ALA A 99 20.92 1.47 9.57
N PRO A 100 20.27 0.29 9.54
CA PRO A 100 19.64 -0.20 8.33
C PRO A 100 18.55 0.80 7.86
N PRO A 101 18.37 0.97 6.53
CA PRO A 101 17.38 1.90 6.01
C PRO A 101 15.98 1.52 6.50
N VAL A 102 15.29 2.47 7.12
CA VAL A 102 13.92 2.28 7.62
C VAL A 102 12.97 2.20 6.41
N VAL A 103 12.81 0.98 5.88
CA VAL A 103 11.73 0.70 4.94
C VAL A 103 10.40 0.87 5.67
N SER A 104 9.61 1.87 5.26
CA SER A 104 8.23 2.04 5.75
C SER A 104 7.35 0.91 5.21
N SER A 105 7.40 -0.23 5.87
CA SER A 105 6.50 -1.36 5.64
C SER A 105 5.16 -1.11 6.35
N GLY A 106 4.05 -1.53 5.74
CA GLY A 106 2.72 -1.42 6.35
C GLY A 106 1.60 -1.01 5.39
N ARG A 107 0.36 -1.07 5.89
CA ARG A 107 -0.85 -0.77 5.11
C ARG A 107 -0.94 0.69 4.64
N SER A 108 -0.32 1.64 5.33
CA SER A 108 -0.27 3.05 4.91
C SER A 108 0.72 3.29 3.75
N SER A 109 1.82 2.54 3.67
CA SER A 109 2.87 2.78 2.67
C SER A 109 2.48 2.36 1.24
N VAL A 110 1.39 1.59 1.09
CA VAL A 110 0.85 1.19 -0.23
C VAL A 110 -0.27 2.10 -0.73
N VAL A 111 -0.79 2.98 0.12
CA VAL A 111 -1.83 3.95 -0.27
C VAL A 111 -1.25 4.95 -1.28
N GLY A 112 -2.07 5.35 -2.25
CA GLY A 112 -1.73 6.32 -3.29
C GLY A 112 -2.04 5.82 -4.70
N SER A 113 -1.54 6.57 -5.68
CA SER A 113 -1.65 6.25 -7.10
C SER A 113 -0.41 5.50 -7.59
N TRP A 114 -0.63 4.49 -8.43
CA TRP A 114 0.37 3.59 -8.99
C TRP A 114 0.21 3.47 -10.50
N ASN A 115 1.32 3.24 -11.19
CA ASN A 115 1.40 2.81 -12.58
C ASN A 115 1.65 1.30 -12.56
N ALA A 116 0.61 0.52 -12.82
CA ALA A 116 0.70 -0.92 -12.99
C ALA A 116 1.18 -1.24 -14.41
N ARG A 117 2.16 -2.14 -14.54
CA ARG A 117 2.65 -2.67 -15.81
C ARG A 117 2.50 -4.19 -15.83
N ASP A 118 1.73 -4.67 -16.81
CA ASP A 118 1.49 -6.10 -17.03
C ASP A 118 2.62 -6.73 -17.86
N ALA A 119 2.69 -8.06 -17.91
CA ALA A 119 3.69 -8.83 -18.65
C ALA A 119 3.70 -8.53 -20.16
N THR A 120 2.60 -8.02 -20.72
CA THR A 120 2.52 -7.53 -22.11
C THR A 120 3.23 -6.19 -22.34
N GLY A 121 3.77 -5.58 -21.29
CA GLY A 121 4.36 -4.24 -21.30
C GLY A 121 3.34 -3.10 -21.24
N SER A 122 2.03 -3.41 -21.24
CA SER A 122 0.94 -2.42 -21.13
C SER A 122 0.90 -1.79 -19.74
N THR A 123 0.75 -0.46 -19.69
CA THR A 123 0.69 0.31 -18.44
C THR A 123 -0.72 0.82 -18.16
N CYS A 124 -1.16 0.82 -16.91
CA CYS A 124 -2.40 1.45 -16.47
C CYS A 124 -2.30 2.07 -15.07
N LYS A 125 -3.30 2.88 -14.69
CA LYS A 125 -3.34 3.54 -13.39
C LYS A 125 -4.14 2.72 -12.38
N VAL A 126 -3.59 2.52 -11.19
CA VAL A 126 -4.27 1.87 -10.05
C VAL A 126 -4.16 2.78 -8.84
N SER A 127 -5.28 3.18 -8.24
CA SER A 127 -5.28 3.93 -6.97
C SER A 127 -5.69 3.01 -5.82
N LEU A 128 -4.86 2.92 -4.79
CA LEU A 128 -5.15 2.23 -3.54
C LEU A 128 -5.49 3.29 -2.48
N SER A 129 -6.71 3.24 -1.93
CA SER A 129 -7.20 4.19 -0.93
C SER A 129 -7.41 3.50 0.41
N SER A 130 -7.09 4.17 1.53
CA SER A 130 -7.41 3.70 2.88
C SER A 130 -8.90 3.83 3.25
N ALA A 131 -9.77 4.29 2.34
CA ALA A 131 -11.20 4.33 2.56
C ALA A 131 -11.79 2.89 2.64
N PRO A 132 -12.68 2.60 3.61
CA PRO A 132 -13.29 1.28 3.76
C PRO A 132 -14.27 0.96 2.62
N ALA A 133 -14.34 -0.32 2.25
CA ALA A 133 -15.20 -0.88 1.21
C ALA A 133 -15.64 -2.29 1.63
N LEU A 134 -16.78 -2.38 2.34
CA LEU A 134 -17.20 -3.56 3.10
C LEU A 134 -16.07 -3.96 4.09
N ASP A 135 -15.48 -5.15 3.92
CA ASP A 135 -14.41 -5.70 4.76
C ASP A 135 -12.99 -5.41 4.23
N LEU A 136 -12.88 -4.67 3.13
CA LEU A 136 -11.64 -4.40 2.40
C LEU A 136 -11.41 -2.88 2.27
N TYR A 137 -10.31 -2.49 1.65
CA TYR A 137 -10.01 -1.10 1.32
C TYR A 137 -10.35 -0.80 -0.14
N LYS A 138 -10.77 0.43 -0.45
CA LYS A 138 -11.17 0.81 -1.81
C LYS A 138 -9.96 0.86 -2.76
N ALA A 139 -10.05 0.13 -3.87
CA ALA A 139 -9.16 0.27 -5.02
C ALA A 139 -9.92 0.82 -6.22
N ASN A 140 -9.20 1.35 -7.20
CA ASN A 140 -9.74 1.66 -8.52
C ASN A 140 -8.66 1.48 -9.58
N ALA A 141 -8.98 0.77 -10.66
CA ALA A 141 -8.10 0.60 -11.82
C ALA A 141 -8.67 1.33 -13.04
N SER A 142 -7.82 1.99 -13.83
CA SER A 142 -8.23 2.74 -15.02
C SER A 142 -7.20 2.64 -16.15
N GLY A 143 -7.70 2.46 -17.38
CA GLY A 143 -6.85 2.29 -18.57
C GLY A 143 -6.18 0.92 -18.70
N CYS A 144 -6.57 -0.09 -17.91
CA CYS A 144 -5.94 -1.42 -17.97
C CYS A 144 -6.42 -2.22 -19.19
N ALA A 145 -5.47 -2.59 -20.06
CA ALA A 145 -5.72 -3.51 -21.17
C ALA A 145 -6.10 -4.92 -20.68
N ASN A 146 -5.59 -5.31 -19.50
CA ASN A 146 -5.91 -6.58 -18.85
C ASN A 146 -7.28 -6.52 -18.17
N LYS A 147 -8.18 -7.44 -18.57
CA LYS A 147 -9.58 -7.48 -18.13
C LYS A 147 -9.78 -7.84 -16.66
N ASP A 148 -8.84 -8.56 -16.04
CA ASP A 148 -8.92 -8.88 -14.62
C ASP A 148 -8.50 -7.67 -13.76
N LEU A 149 -7.39 -7.00 -14.13
CA LEU A 149 -6.96 -5.72 -13.54
C LEU A 149 -8.02 -4.63 -13.67
N ALA A 150 -8.64 -4.49 -14.85
CA ALA A 150 -9.68 -3.49 -15.11
C ALA A 150 -10.93 -3.64 -14.21
N LYS A 151 -11.11 -4.80 -13.56
CA LYS A 151 -12.20 -5.06 -12.63
C LYS A 151 -11.79 -4.95 -11.16
N VAL A 152 -10.57 -4.53 -10.83
CA VAL A 152 -10.15 -4.37 -9.42
C VAL A 152 -10.89 -3.20 -8.76
N THR A 153 -11.62 -3.49 -7.68
CA THR A 153 -12.41 -2.50 -6.91
C THR A 153 -12.04 -2.44 -5.43
N ALA A 154 -11.32 -3.44 -4.92
CA ALA A 154 -10.88 -3.47 -3.53
C ALA A 154 -9.44 -4.01 -3.40
N TRP A 155 -8.82 -3.73 -2.26
CA TRP A 155 -7.50 -4.24 -1.89
C TRP A 155 -7.41 -4.51 -0.38
N ASP A 156 -6.42 -5.28 0.02
CA ASP A 156 -6.06 -5.46 1.43
C ASP A 156 -4.55 -5.62 1.59
N TYR A 157 -4.04 -5.48 2.82
CA TYR A 157 -2.64 -5.69 3.18
C TYR A 157 -2.52 -6.68 4.33
N ARG A 158 -1.94 -7.85 4.06
CA ARG A 158 -1.73 -8.95 5.02
C ARG A 158 -0.33 -9.53 4.84
N ASP A 159 0.36 -9.83 5.93
CA ASP A 159 1.63 -10.58 5.93
C ASP A 159 2.72 -10.03 4.99
N GLY A 160 2.75 -8.72 4.76
CA GLY A 160 3.68 -8.04 3.84
C GLY A 160 3.26 -8.03 2.37
N GLU A 161 2.07 -8.54 2.04
CA GLU A 161 1.48 -8.57 0.70
C GLU A 161 0.29 -7.62 0.56
N VAL A 162 0.18 -7.01 -0.62
CA VAL A 162 -1.03 -6.38 -1.12
C VAL A 162 -1.81 -7.40 -1.94
N TYR A 163 -3.06 -7.62 -1.55
CA TYR A 163 -4.03 -8.44 -2.27
C TYR A 163 -4.97 -7.51 -3.03
N LEU A 164 -5.11 -7.69 -4.35
CA LEU A 164 -6.09 -6.95 -5.16
C LEU A 164 -7.32 -7.82 -5.40
N TYR A 165 -8.51 -7.25 -5.29
CA TYR A 165 -9.79 -7.96 -5.34
C TYR A 165 -10.74 -7.42 -6.42
N GLN A 166 -11.44 -8.36 -7.05
CA GLN A 166 -12.57 -8.12 -7.95
C GLN A 166 -13.91 -8.07 -7.15
N PRO A 167 -14.97 -7.46 -7.72
CA PRO A 167 -16.34 -7.63 -7.25
C PRO A 167 -16.68 -9.11 -7.03
N GLY A 168 -17.23 -9.43 -5.86
CA GLY A 168 -17.44 -10.82 -5.42
C GLY A 168 -16.29 -11.42 -4.59
N GLY A 169 -15.24 -10.65 -4.28
CA GLY A 169 -14.20 -11.04 -3.33
C GLY A 169 -13.11 -11.96 -3.88
N THR A 170 -13.03 -12.14 -5.20
CA THR A 170 -12.00 -12.95 -5.85
C THR A 170 -10.66 -12.21 -5.92
N VAL A 171 -9.60 -12.87 -5.45
CA VAL A 171 -8.22 -12.34 -5.54
C VAL A 171 -7.80 -12.32 -7.01
N THR A 172 -7.42 -11.13 -7.47
CA THR A 172 -6.99 -10.84 -8.83
C THR A 172 -5.48 -10.84 -8.97
N ALA A 173 -4.77 -10.24 -8.01
CA ALA A 173 -3.31 -10.21 -7.96
C ALA A 173 -2.83 -10.28 -6.51
N ARG A 174 -1.59 -10.76 -6.34
CA ARG A 174 -0.83 -10.68 -5.10
C ARG A 174 0.48 -9.97 -5.40
N LEU A 175 0.80 -8.94 -4.62
CA LEU A 175 1.97 -8.08 -4.81
C LEU A 175 2.73 -7.95 -3.48
N ARG A 176 4.05 -8.05 -3.52
CA ARG A 176 4.94 -7.82 -2.37
C ARG A 176 5.50 -6.39 -2.46
N GLN A 177 5.67 -5.72 -1.32
CA GLN A 177 6.42 -4.45 -1.30
C GLN A 177 7.91 -4.72 -1.53
N GLY A 178 8.52 -4.00 -2.48
CA GLY A 178 9.96 -4.07 -2.75
C GLY A 178 10.51 -2.73 -3.20
N GLY A 179 11.46 -2.14 -2.45
CA GLY A 179 12.19 -0.94 -2.88
C GLY A 179 11.35 0.32 -3.19
N GLY A 180 10.09 0.39 -2.74
CA GLY A 180 9.14 1.46 -3.06
C GLY A 180 8.16 1.14 -4.20
N ALA A 181 8.35 0.01 -4.89
CA ALA A 181 7.42 -0.61 -5.84
C ALA A 181 6.57 -1.72 -5.16
N LEU A 182 5.54 -2.20 -5.88
CA LEU A 182 4.81 -3.42 -5.54
C LEU A 182 4.93 -4.42 -6.71
N ASP A 183 5.57 -5.56 -6.48
CA ASP A 183 5.85 -6.55 -7.53
C ASP A 183 5.18 -7.89 -7.21
N GLY A 184 4.68 -8.58 -8.23
CA GLY A 184 4.07 -9.89 -8.07
C GLY A 184 3.40 -10.40 -9.32
N ALA A 185 2.24 -11.04 -9.17
CA ALA A 185 1.56 -11.72 -10.28
C ALA A 185 0.04 -11.71 -10.17
N LEU A 186 -0.61 -11.78 -11.34
CA LEU A 186 -2.04 -12.03 -11.47
C LEU A 186 -2.38 -13.47 -11.07
N SER A 187 -3.30 -13.63 -10.14
CA SER A 187 -3.67 -14.94 -9.56
C SER A 187 -4.38 -15.88 -10.54
N LYS A 188 -4.91 -15.36 -11.67
CA LYS A 188 -5.63 -16.14 -12.67
C LYS A 188 -4.78 -16.58 -13.87
N SER A 189 -3.83 -15.75 -14.30
CA SER A 189 -2.97 -16.01 -15.46
C SER A 189 -1.52 -16.33 -15.10
N GLY A 190 -1.08 -16.06 -13.87
CA GLY A 190 0.33 -16.14 -13.46
C GLY A 190 1.22 -15.05 -14.07
N ALA A 191 0.66 -14.13 -14.86
CA ALA A 191 1.41 -13.06 -15.52
C ALA A 191 2.00 -12.08 -14.50
N SER A 192 3.24 -11.66 -14.73
CA SER A 192 3.94 -10.71 -13.87
C SER A 192 3.29 -9.33 -13.89
N LEU A 193 3.23 -8.70 -12.72
CA LEU A 193 2.62 -7.41 -12.51
C LEU A 193 3.52 -6.57 -11.60
N ALA A 194 3.97 -5.43 -12.10
CA ALA A 194 4.81 -4.47 -11.36
C ALA A 194 4.08 -3.14 -11.23
N LEU A 195 4.02 -2.56 -10.03
CA LEU A 195 3.42 -1.26 -9.75
C LEU A 195 4.50 -0.29 -9.24
N ALA A 196 4.72 0.81 -9.96
CA ALA A 196 5.62 1.89 -9.58
C ALA A 196 4.85 3.21 -9.42
N ARG A 197 5.33 4.14 -8.59
CA ARG A 197 4.71 5.47 -8.43
C ARG A 197 5.04 6.41 -9.59
#